data_AF-A0A1N7CDZ4-F1
#
_entry.id   AF-A0A1N7CDZ4-F1
#
_cell.length_a   1.000
_cell.length_b   1.000
_cell.length_c   1.000
_cell.angle_alpha   90.00
_cell.angle_beta   90.00
_cell.angle_gamma   90.00
#
_symmetry.space_group_name_H-M   'P 1'
#
loop_
_entity.id
_entity.type
_entity.pdbx_description
1 polymer ?
#
loop_
_entity_poly.entity_id
_entity_poly.type
_entity_poly.pdbx_seq_one_letter_code
_entity_poly.pdbx_strand_id
1 'polypeptide(L)' 'MEWSSDLTLMPTIKVQEWTKERLEEIKDEEDHTSLDSVIKSLLKEQENR' A
#
# COMPACT_ATOMS: atom_id res chain seq x y z
N MET A 1 -23.64 -18.07 2.20
CA MET A 1 -22.20 -18.34 2.34
C MET A 1 -21.53 -17.01 2.54
N GLU A 2 -21.18 -16.68 3.78
CA GLU A 2 -20.32 -15.55 4.09
C GLU A 2 -18.96 -15.87 3.47
N TRP A 3 -18.51 -15.04 2.55
CA TRP A 3 -17.18 -15.18 1.98
C TRP A 3 -16.19 -14.84 3.09
N SER A 4 -15.55 -15.86 3.68
CA SER A 4 -14.48 -15.64 4.65
C SER A 4 -13.36 -14.84 3.99
N SER A 5 -13.24 -13.58 4.37
CA SER A 5 -12.18 -12.63 3.99
C SER A 5 -10.78 -13.02 4.50
N ASP A 6 -10.66 -14.15 5.19
CA ASP A 6 -9.46 -14.59 5.93
C ASP A 6 -8.34 -15.22 5.08
N LEU A 7 -8.51 -15.35 3.76
CA LEU A 7 -7.46 -15.86 2.85
C LEU A 7 -7.20 -14.92 1.68
N THR A 8 -7.32 -13.62 1.88
CA THR A 8 -6.77 -12.64 0.92
C THR A 8 -5.25 -12.70 1.02
N LEU A 9 -4.63 -13.56 0.20
CA LEU A 9 -3.18 -13.57 -0.01
C LEU A 9 -2.79 -12.18 -0.54
N MET A 10 -2.26 -11.33 0.33
CA MET A 10 -1.75 -10.02 -0.07
C MET A 10 -0.53 -10.26 -0.98
N PRO A 11 -0.61 -9.89 -2.27
CA PRO A 11 0.49 -10.12 -3.20
C PRO A 11 1.71 -9.35 -2.72
N THR A 12 2.82 -10.05 -2.51
CA THR A 12 4.07 -9.42 -2.08
C THR A 12 4.82 -8.90 -3.30
N ILE A 13 5.10 -7.60 -3.33
CA ILE A 13 5.97 -6.98 -4.34
C ILE A 13 7.36 -6.77 -3.75
N LYS A 14 8.40 -7.02 -4.55
CA LYS A 14 9.78 -6.65 -4.20
C LYS A 14 10.08 -5.28 -4.79
N VAL A 15 10.57 -4.39 -3.95
CA VAL A 15 11.00 -3.04 -4.34
C VAL A 15 12.44 -2.83 -3.88
N GLN A 16 13.11 -1.83 -4.46
CA GLN A 16 14.43 -1.43 -3.99
C GLN A 16 14.34 -0.81 -2.59
N GLU A 17 15.45 -0.82 -1.85
CA GLU A 17 15.51 -0.26 -0.49
C GLU A 17 15.09 1.21 -0.48
N TRP A 18 15.64 2.01 -1.39
CA TRP A 18 15.25 3.41 -1.57
C TRP A 18 13.74 3.60 -1.75
N THR A 19 13.08 2.75 -2.53
CA THR A 19 11.63 2.82 -2.74
C THR A 19 10.87 2.47 -1.47
N LYS A 20 11.35 1.49 -0.71
CA LYS A 20 10.74 1.12 0.58
C LYS A 20 10.84 2.26 1.59
N GLU A 21 12.03 2.86 1.73
CA GLU A 21 12.25 4.01 2.61
C GLU A 21 11.31 5.16 2.24
N ARG A 22 11.17 5.45 0.94
CA ARG A 22 10.26 6.51 0.50
C ARG A 22 8.79 6.22 0.82
N LEU A 23 8.36 4.97 0.72
CA LEU A 23 6.99 4.58 1.09
C LEU A 23 6.73 4.66 2.60
N GLU A 24 7.73 4.37 3.44
CA GLU A 24 7.63 4.55 4.89
C GLU A 24 7.56 6.03 5.28
N GLU A 25 8.34 6.89 4.65
CA GLU A 25 8.24 8.35 4.86
C GLU A 25 6.82 8.85 4.56
N ILE A 26 6.27 8.48 3.39
CA ILE A 26 4.91 8.85 3.00
C ILE A 26 3.88 8.27 3.99
N LYS A 27 4.11 7.04 4.48
CA LYS A 27 3.25 6.41 5.49
C LYS A 27 3.14 7.28 6.74
N ASP A 28 4.27 7.79 7.22
CA ASP A 28 4.35 8.57 8.44
C ASP A 28 3.89 10.02 8.22
N GLU A 29 4.14 10.61 7.05
CA GLU A 29 3.67 11.96 6.68
C GLU A 29 2.14 12.03 6.52
N GLU A 30 1.53 11.00 5.94
CA GLU A 30 0.08 10.94 5.65
C GLU A 30 -0.71 10.14 6.70
N ASP A 31 -0.07 9.73 7.80
CA ASP A 31 -0.69 8.98 8.91
C ASP A 31 -1.39 7.67 8.45
N HIS A 32 -0.76 6.97 7.49
CA HIS A 32 -1.26 5.70 6.98
C HIS A 32 -0.97 4.53 7.92
N THR A 33 -1.88 3.57 7.98
CA THR A 33 -1.75 2.40 8.85
C THR A 33 -0.88 1.28 8.28
N SER A 34 -0.56 1.30 6.98
CA SER A 34 0.23 0.26 6.29
C SER A 34 0.75 0.75 4.93
N LEU A 35 1.82 0.11 4.42
CA LEU A 35 2.35 0.40 3.08
C LEU A 35 1.35 0.13 1.96
N ASP A 36 0.49 -0.88 2.10
CA ASP A 36 -0.59 -1.15 1.13
C ASP A 36 -1.58 0.02 1.03
N SER A 37 -1.83 0.72 2.14
CA SER A 37 -2.69 1.91 2.16
C SER A 37 -2.03 3.07 1.41
N VAL A 38 -0.71 3.27 1.62
CA VAL A 38 0.08 4.27 0.89
C VAL A 38 0.02 4.00 -0.62
N ILE A 39 0.34 2.78 -1.03
CA ILE A 39 0.34 2.37 -2.45
C ILE A 39 -1.04 2.59 -3.08
N LYS A 40 -2.11 2.21 -2.37
CA LYS A 40 -3.48 2.41 -2.84
C LYS A 40 -3.82 3.90 -3.04
N SER A 41 -3.37 4.76 -2.13
CA SER A 41 -3.56 6.21 -2.24
C SER A 41 -2.88 6.76 -3.50
N LEU A 42 -1.58 6.45 -3.67
CA LEU A 42 -0.78 6.88 -4.82
C LEU A 42 -1.36 6.41 -6.16
N LEU A 43 -1.81 5.16 -6.24
CA LEU A 43 -2.43 4.62 -7.46
C LEU A 43 -3.75 5.33 -7.79
N LYS A 44 -4.57 5.64 -6.78
CA LYS A 44 -5.84 6.35 -6.97
C LYS A 44 -5.62 7.80 -7.42
N GLU A 45 -4.59 8.46 -6.90
CA GLU A 45 -4.19 9.79 -7.37
C GLU A 45 -3.77 9.76 -8.84
N GLN A 46 -3.02 8.73 -9.25
CA GLN A 46 -2.59 8.54 -10.63
C GLN A 46 -3.74 8.18 -11.59
N GLU A 47 -4.74 7.41 -11.15
CA GLU A 47 -5.94 7.09 -11.94
C GLU A 47 -6.80 8.33 -12.21
N ASN A 48 -6.83 9.28 -11.28
CA ASN A 48 -7.62 10.51 -11.38
C ASN A 48 -6.94 11.65 -12.19
N ARG A 49 -5.81 11.36 -12.85
CA ARG A 49 -5.11 12.31 -13.75
C ARG A 49 -5.54 12.14 -15.19
#